data_AF-A0AAD5MSZ4-F1
#
_entry.id   AF-A0AAD5MSZ4-F1
#
_cell.length_a   1.000
_cell.length_b   1.000
_cell.length_c   1.000
_cell.angle_alpha   90.00
_cell.angle_beta   90.00
_cell.angle_gamma   90.00
#
_symmetry.space_group_name_H-M   'P 1'
#
loop_
_entity.id
_entity.type
_entity.pdbx_description
1 polymer ?
#
loop_
_entity_poly.entity_id
_entity_poly.type
_entity_poly.pdbx_seq_one_letter_code
_entity_poly.pdbx_strand_id
1 'polypeptide(L)'
;MRLPVLFFYCERICIQGCHTPYTKFSDHPWQFSAKRINDFGYSILTVVNSTHLHLEQISIEKNDSVVDDLWVVKDNQHVHSQDLRDQKPGIKFPPTKCRPKSAACRMSLMELNEEL
;
A
#
# COMPACT_ATOMS: atom_id res chain seq x y z
N MET A 1 8.79 -19.09 0.95
CA MET A 1 8.76 -17.62 1.04
C MET A 1 7.34 -17.17 0.77
N ARG A 2 6.71 -16.48 1.74
CA ARG A 2 5.28 -16.14 1.72
C ARG A 2 5.19 -14.64 1.49
N LEU A 3 4.98 -14.21 0.24
CA LEU A 3 4.75 -12.80 -0.07
C LEU A 3 3.33 -12.45 0.40
N PRO A 4 3.16 -11.54 1.38
CA PRO A 4 1.85 -11.00 1.67
C PRO A 4 1.46 -10.03 0.56
N VAL A 5 0.15 -9.93 0.34
CA VAL A 5 -0.54 -9.00 -0.56
C VAL A 5 0.19 -7.66 -0.66
N LEU A 6 0.58 -7.28 -1.89
CA LEU A 6 1.21 -6.00 -2.20
C LEU A 6 0.16 -4.88 -2.00
N PHE A 7 0.12 -4.32 -0.80
CA PHE A 7 -0.61 -3.09 -0.54
C PHE A 7 0.29 -1.91 -0.89
N PHE A 8 0.04 -1.27 -2.04
CA PHE A 8 0.52 0.07 -2.31
C PHE A 8 -0.19 1.03 -1.35
N TYR A 9 0.44 1.29 -0.19
CA TYR A 9 -0.05 2.30 0.73
C TYR A 9 0.35 3.68 0.20
N CYS A 10 -0.49 4.25 -0.66
CA CYS A 10 -0.42 5.67 -0.98
C CYS A 10 -1.23 6.43 0.07
N GLU A 11 -0.58 6.83 1.15
CA GLU A 11 -1.22 7.71 2.13
C GLU A 11 -1.22 9.13 1.57
N ARG A 12 -2.37 9.50 0.95
CA ARG A 12 -2.71 10.78 0.30
C ARG A 12 -2.17 10.98 -1.12
N ILE A 13 -3.01 10.64 -2.09
CA ILE A 13 -2.96 11.19 -3.44
C ILE A 13 -3.37 12.68 -3.37
N CYS A 14 -2.43 13.58 -3.55
CA CYS A 14 -2.70 14.93 -4.05
C CYS A 14 -2.52 14.88 -5.58
N ILE A 15 -3.64 14.82 -6.30
CA ILE A 15 -3.63 14.93 -7.77
C ILE A 15 -3.29 16.39 -8.09
N GLN A 16 -2.11 16.60 -8.65
CA GLN A 16 -1.58 17.81 -9.29
C GLN A 16 -1.86 19.18 -8.63
N GLY A 17 -0.79 19.83 -8.15
CA GLY A 17 -0.74 21.31 -8.04
C GLY A 17 -0.60 21.90 -6.65
N CYS A 18 -0.41 21.11 -5.60
CA CYS A 18 0.00 21.66 -4.31
C CYS A 18 1.53 21.63 -4.24
N HIS A 19 2.19 22.79 -4.19
CA HIS A 19 3.63 22.93 -3.87
C HIS A 19 3.94 22.53 -2.41
N THR A 20 3.14 21.65 -1.82
CA THR A 20 3.46 21.06 -0.53
C THR A 20 4.70 20.20 -0.69
N PRO A 21 5.70 20.33 0.20
CA PRO A 21 6.83 19.42 0.22
C PRO A 21 6.32 17.98 0.29
N TYR A 22 7.03 17.07 -0.36
CA TYR A 22 6.73 15.65 -0.33
C TYR A 22 6.29 15.23 1.08
N THR A 23 5.14 14.59 1.21
CA THR A 23 4.74 14.00 2.48
C THR A 23 5.68 12.83 2.75
N LYS A 24 6.68 13.08 3.60
CA LYS A 24 7.65 12.06 3.98
C LYS A 24 6.90 10.85 4.52
N PHE A 25 7.34 9.66 4.11
CA PHE A 25 6.89 8.43 4.77
C PHE A 25 7.28 8.46 6.24
N SER A 26 6.49 7.79 7.09
CA SER A 26 6.86 7.51 8.47
C SER A 26 8.23 6.81 8.54
N ASP A 27 9.06 7.16 9.51
CA ASP A 27 10.35 6.48 9.72
C ASP A 27 10.19 4.99 10.06
N HIS A 28 9.00 4.61 10.56
CA HIS A 28 8.64 3.22 10.88
C HIS A 28 7.80 2.61 9.76
N PRO A 29 8.41 1.84 8.82
CA PRO A 29 7.64 1.12 7.80
C PRO A 29 6.82 0.00 8.43
N TRP A 30 5.63 -0.22 7.87
CA TRP A 30 4.89 -1.45 8.15
C TRP A 30 5.58 -2.66 7.52
N GLN A 31 5.50 -3.80 8.19
CA GLN A 31 6.10 -5.07 7.75
C GLN A 31 5.66 -5.55 6.35
N PHE A 32 4.54 -5.06 5.83
CA PHE A 32 4.02 -5.37 4.49
C PHE A 32 4.39 -4.31 3.43
N SER A 33 5.17 -3.29 3.78
CA SER A 33 5.68 -2.30 2.83
C SER A 33 7.03 -2.78 2.29
N ALA A 34 7.05 -3.21 1.03
CA ALA A 34 8.27 -3.74 0.40
C ALA A 34 9.24 -2.63 -0.05
N LYS A 35 8.71 -1.55 -0.64
CA LYS A 35 9.48 -0.39 -1.09
C LYS A 35 8.64 0.88 -1.01
N ARG A 36 9.31 2.01 -0.76
CA ARG A 36 8.69 3.34 -0.65
C ARG A 36 9.57 4.33 -1.40
N ILE A 37 8.98 5.03 -2.36
CA ILE A 37 9.67 6.01 -3.20
C ILE A 37 8.88 7.31 -3.09
N ASN A 38 9.61 8.40 -2.83
CA ASN A 38 9.03 9.71 -2.57
C ASN A 38 9.19 10.65 -3.76
N ASP A 39 9.40 10.10 -4.95
CA ASP A 39 9.62 10.82 -6.19
C ASP A 39 8.32 10.89 -6.97
N PHE A 40 8.09 11.98 -7.70
CA PHE A 40 7.06 12.01 -8.73
C PHE A 40 7.44 11.11 -9.91
N GLY A 41 6.44 10.44 -10.47
CA GLY A 41 6.68 9.42 -11.47
C GLY A 41 5.42 8.75 -11.99
N TYR A 42 5.62 7.75 -12.84
CA TYR A 42 4.57 6.89 -13.38
C TYR A 42 5.06 5.44 -13.37
N SER A 43 4.12 4.50 -13.52
CA SER A 43 4.46 3.07 -13.57
C SER A 43 4.08 2.47 -14.91
N ILE A 44 4.87 1.50 -15.38
CA ILE A 44 4.59 0.69 -16.55
C ILE A 44 4.32 -0.73 -16.08
N LEU A 45 3.16 -1.28 -16.47
CA LEU A 45 2.80 -2.67 -16.22
C LEU A 45 2.83 -3.44 -17.54
N THR A 46 3.71 -4.42 -17.63
CA THR A 46 3.83 -5.32 -18.77
C THR A 46 3.28 -6.70 -18.42
N VAL A 47 2.23 -7.11 -19.14
CA VAL A 47 1.64 -8.46 -19.01
C VAL A 47 2.37 -9.39 -19.98
N VAL A 48 3.28 -10.22 -19.47
CA VAL A 48 4.08 -11.12 -20.31
C VAL A 48 3.28 -12.37 -20.67
N ASN A 49 2.61 -12.95 -19.69
CA ASN A 49 1.76 -14.12 -19.85
C ASN A 49 0.73 -14.21 -18.70
N SER A 50 0.00 -15.33 -18.62
CA SER A 50 -1.03 -15.55 -17.60
C SER A 50 -0.50 -15.64 -16.16
N THR A 51 0.82 -15.81 -15.97
CA THR A 51 1.46 -15.99 -14.66
C THR A 51 2.50 -14.92 -14.33
N HIS A 52 3.02 -14.16 -15.30
CA HIS A 52 4.09 -13.20 -15.12
C HIS A 52 3.66 -11.79 -15.51
N LEU A 53 3.75 -10.88 -14.54
CA LEU A 53 3.63 -9.44 -14.73
C LEU A 53 4.93 -8.78 -14.34
N HIS A 54 5.36 -7.80 -15.12
CA HIS A 54 6.51 -6.96 -14.82
C HIS A 54 6.02 -5.54 -14.58
N LEU A 55 6.40 -4.96 -13.44
CA LEU A 55 6.00 -3.63 -13.03
C LEU A 55 7.25 -2.79 -12.78
N GLU A 56 7.36 -1.70 -13.53
CA GLU A 56 8.42 -0.72 -13.38
C GLU A 56 7.82 0.59 -12.88
N GLN A 57 8.47 1.23 -11.92
CA GLN A 57 8.16 2.59 -11.51
C GLN A 57 9.27 3.51 -11.99
N ILE A 58 8.91 4.55 -12.73
CA ILE A 58 9.80 5.51 -13.36
C ILE A 58 9.64 6.86 -12.66
N SER A 59 10.76 7.49 -12.32
CA SER A 59 10.80 8.80 -11.67
C SER A 59 11.11 9.89 -12.68
N ILE A 60 10.22 10.87 -12.81
CA ILE A 60 10.44 12.03 -13.69
C ILE A 60 11.50 12.98 -13.12
N GLU A 61 11.73 12.92 -11.80
CA GLU A 61 12.72 13.76 -11.11
C GLU A 61 14.15 13.25 -11.33
N LYS A 62 14.28 11.96 -11.65
CA LYS A 62 15.57 11.30 -11.90
C LYS A 62 15.77 11.02 -13.38
N ASN A 63 15.38 11.99 -14.23
CA ASN A 63 15.58 11.91 -15.68
C ASN A 63 14.98 10.63 -16.28
N ASP A 64 13.73 10.36 -15.92
CA ASP A 64 12.97 9.17 -16.35
C ASP A 64 13.67 7.83 -16.06
N SER A 65 14.43 7.77 -14.96
CA SER A 65 15.07 6.53 -14.52
C SER A 65 14.06 5.59 -13.84
N VAL A 66 14.26 4.28 -14.03
CA VAL A 66 13.55 3.25 -13.28
C VAL A 66 14.01 3.28 -11.82
N VAL A 67 13.08 3.58 -10.91
CA VAL A 67 13.28 3.65 -9.46
C VAL A 67 12.73 2.44 -8.73
N ASP A 68 11.79 1.70 -9.32
CA ASP A 68 11.39 0.37 -8.87
C ASP A 68 11.19 -0.61 -10.02
N ASP A 69 11.53 -1.86 -9.77
CA ASP A 69 11.39 -2.97 -10.72
C ASP A 69 10.96 -4.21 -9.92
N LEU A 70 9.81 -4.78 -10.28
CA LEU A 70 9.35 -6.01 -9.67
C LEU A 70 8.64 -6.92 -10.67
N TRP A 71 8.81 -8.23 -10.44
CA TRP A 71 8.08 -9.28 -11.13
C TRP A 71 7.04 -9.89 -10.19
N VAL A 72 5.78 -9.89 -10.61
CA VAL A 72 4.71 -10.63 -9.96
C VAL A 72 4.53 -11.95 -10.69
N VAL A 73 4.90 -13.03 -10.00
CA VAL A 73 4.77 -14.39 -10.51
C VAL A 73 3.66 -15.11 -9.75
N LYS A 74 2.66 -15.60 -10.48
CA LYS A 74 1.58 -16.42 -9.95
C LYS A 74 1.88 -17.90 -10.17
N ASP A 75 1.74 -18.69 -9.12
CA ASP A 75 1.72 -20.15 -9.21
C ASP A 75 0.38 -20.65 -9.77
N ASN A 76 0.44 -21.59 -10.72
CA ASN A 76 -0.72 -22.16 -11.40
C ASN A 76 -1.71 -22.82 -10.43
N GLN A 77 -1.23 -23.36 -9.32
CA GLN A 77 -2.09 -24.04 -8.34
C GLN A 77 -2.82 -23.07 -7.39
N HIS A 78 -2.47 -21.77 -7.42
CA HIS A 78 -2.99 -20.76 -6.51
C HIS A 78 -3.98 -19.82 -7.23
N VAL A 79 -4.99 -20.42 -7.87
CA VAL A 79 -6.11 -19.67 -8.45
C VAL A 79 -7.06 -19.28 -7.33
N HIS A 80 -7.32 -17.97 -7.19
CA HIS A 80 -8.28 -17.46 -6.22
C HIS A 80 -9.64 -18.17 -6.38
N SER A 81 -9.98 -19.02 -5.40
CA SER A 81 -11.25 -19.72 -5.26
C SER A 81 -11.90 -19.37 -3.92
N GLN A 82 -13.20 -19.67 -3.80
CA GLN A 82 -13.88 -19.55 -2.51
C GLN A 82 -13.23 -20.45 -1.46
N ASP A 83 -12.89 -21.69 -1.83
CA ASP A 83 -12.22 -22.66 -0.96
C ASP A 83 -10.89 -22.13 -0.41
N LEU A 84 -10.08 -21.43 -1.23
CA LEU A 84 -8.83 -20.82 -0.76
C LEU A 84 -9.07 -19.68 0.25
N ARG A 85 -10.16 -18.92 0.10
CA ARG A 85 -10.54 -17.87 1.07
C ARG A 85 -10.98 -18.47 2.40
N ASP A 86 -11.70 -19.59 2.33
CA ASP A 86 -12.19 -20.30 3.51
C ASP A 86 -11.03 -21.02 4.24
N GLN A 87 -10.05 -21.56 3.51
CA GLN A 87 -8.84 -22.18 4.07
C GLN A 87 -7.84 -21.17 4.67
N LYS A 88 -7.73 -19.98 4.08
CA LYS A 88 -6.83 -18.91 4.55
C LYS A 88 -7.63 -17.63 4.77
N PRO A 89 -8.43 -17.57 5.85
CA PRO A 89 -9.17 -16.36 6.16
C PRO A 89 -8.18 -15.22 6.40
N GLY A 90 -8.26 -14.18 5.57
CA GLY A 90 -7.50 -12.96 5.79
C GLY A 90 -7.92 -12.30 7.10
N ILE A 91 -6.99 -11.59 7.74
CA ILE A 91 -7.34 -10.73 8.87
C ILE A 91 -8.19 -9.60 8.32
N LYS A 92 -9.48 -9.55 8.69
CA LYS A 92 -10.31 -8.39 8.41
C LYS A 92 -9.66 -7.20 9.11
N PHE A 93 -9.45 -6.11 8.38
CA PHE A 93 -9.01 -4.86 9.00
C PHE A 93 -9.90 -4.61 10.22
N PRO A 94 -9.31 -4.33 11.39
CA PRO A 94 -10.08 -4.14 12.60
C PRO A 94 -11.15 -3.09 12.29
N PRO A 95 -12.43 -3.37 12.61
CA PRO A 95 -13.46 -2.37 12.39
C PRO A 95 -13.01 -1.12 13.13
N THR A 96 -12.83 -0.02 12.40
CA THR A 96 -12.55 1.27 13.03
C THR A 96 -13.72 1.56 13.94
N LYS A 97 -13.54 1.39 15.26
CA LYS A 97 -14.61 1.53 16.26
C LYS A 97 -15.35 2.84 16.07
N CYS A 98 -14.62 3.89 15.69
CA CYS A 98 -15.15 5.16 15.26
C CYS A 98 -14.24 5.82 14.22
N ARG A 99 -14.80 6.67 13.36
CA ARG A 99 -14.06 7.43 12.34
C ARG A 99 -13.33 8.60 13.02
N PRO A 100 -12.01 8.79 12.87
CA PRO A 100 -11.24 9.85 13.58
C PRO A 100 -11.72 11.29 13.33
N LYS A 101 -12.44 11.50 12.22
CA LYS A 101 -13.00 12.81 11.84
C LYS A 101 -14.42 13.06 12.35
N SER A 102 -15.09 12.09 12.99
CA SER A 102 -16.41 12.35 13.59
C SER A 102 -16.24 13.06 14.93
N ALA A 103 -17.00 14.13 15.15
CA ALA A 103 -16.97 14.87 16.41
C ALA A 103 -17.30 13.98 17.62
N ALA A 104 -18.21 13.01 17.45
CA ALA A 104 -18.57 12.01 18.46
C ALA A 104 -17.39 11.09 18.88
N CYS A 105 -16.39 10.89 18.03
CA CYS A 105 -15.20 10.08 18.33
C CYS A 105 -14.06 10.87 18.96
N ARG A 106 -14.09 12.21 18.87
CA ARG A 106 -13.02 13.07 19.41
C ARG A 106 -13.01 13.11 20.94
N MET A 107 -14.18 12.90 21.55
CA MET A 107 -14.37 12.89 23.00
C MET A 107 -13.62 11.73 23.67
N SER A 108 -13.62 10.53 23.06
CA SER A 108 -13.03 9.32 23.67
C SER A 108 -11.50 9.25 23.59
N LEU A 109 -10.85 10.09 22.78
CA LEU A 109 -9.38 10.12 22.63
C LEU A 109 -8.70 10.98 23.69
N MET A 110 -9.43 11.91 24.32
CA MET A 110 -8.96 12.65 25.49
C MET A 110 -9.09 11.80 26.76
N GLU A 111 -10.21 11.09 26.92
CA GLU A 111 -10.46 10.20 28.08
C GLU A 111 -9.46 9.02 28.15
N LEU A 112 -9.04 8.46 27.00
CA LEU A 112 -8.04 7.37 26.96
C LEU A 112 -6.59 7.83 27.26
N ASN A 113 -6.30 9.13 27.20
CA ASN A 113 -4.98 9.68 27.52
C ASN A 113 -4.87 10.15 28.99
N GLU A 114 -5.95 10.12 29.76
CA GLU A 114 -5.92 10.39 31.21
C GLU A 114 -5.86 9.10 32.05
N GLU A 115 -6.03 7.92 31.45
CA GLU A 115 -5.85 6.62 32.12
C GLU A 115 -4.48 5.95 31.84
N LEU A 116 -3.50 6.68 31.28
CA LEU A 116 -2.14 6.18 31.06
C LEU A 116 -1.06 7.10 31.64
#